data_AF-A0A354GXR0-F1
#
_entry.id   AF-A0A354GXR0-F1
#
_cell.length_a   1.000
_cell.length_b   1.000
_cell.length_c   1.000
_cell.angle_alpha   90.00
_cell.angle_beta   90.00
_cell.angle_gamma   90.00
#
_symmetry.space_group_name_H-M   'P 1'
#
loop_
_entity.id
_entity.type
_entity.pdbx_description
1 polymer ?
#
loop_
_entity_poly.entity_id
_entity_poly.type
_entity_poly.pdbx_seq_one_letter_code
_entity_poly.pdbx_strand_id
1 'polypeptide(L)'
;EGRFVCREEWILQGLEQAGQVVLKYAPGADDDGRPANPNGSQGDVAGLCDPTGRVLGLMPHPERHVLPTQHPRWTRTGLAPEGEGLALFRNAVRFFTDNP
;
A
#
# COMPACT_ATOMS: atom_id res chain seq x y z
N GLU A 1 2.96 10.90 12.46
CA GLU A 1 3.76 9.66 12.41
C GLU A 1 3.32 8.84 11.20
N GLY A 2 4.24 8.20 10.47
CA GLY A 2 3.93 7.46 9.24
C GLY A 2 4.68 7.91 7.98
N ARG A 3 5.50 8.96 8.08
CA ARG A 3 6.37 9.42 7.01
C ARG A 3 7.59 8.49 6.90
N PHE A 4 7.75 7.84 5.75
CA PHE A 4 8.95 7.08 5.43
C PHE A 4 10.12 8.02 5.15
N VAL A 5 11.25 7.79 5.82
CA VAL A 5 12.49 8.54 5.63
C VAL A 5 13.67 7.58 5.71
N CYS A 6 14.57 7.68 4.74
CA CYS A 6 15.89 7.07 4.82
C CYS A 6 16.89 8.08 5.35
N ARG A 7 17.89 7.59 6.09
CA ARG A 7 18.99 8.43 6.54
C ARG A 7 19.81 8.98 5.37
N GLU A 8 20.02 8.15 4.36
CA GLU A 8 20.80 8.47 3.16
C GLU A 8 20.02 8.05 1.91
N GLU A 9 20.17 8.79 0.82
CA GLU A 9 19.43 8.56 -0.43
C GLU A 9 19.76 7.20 -1.07
N TRP A 10 21.02 6.76 -0.97
CA TRP A 10 21.44 5.47 -1.55
C TRP A 10 20.73 4.27 -0.90
N ILE A 11 20.23 4.41 0.33
CA ILE A 11 19.45 3.35 1.00
C ILE A 11 18.11 3.17 0.28
N LEU A 12 17.42 4.28 -0.05
CA LEU A 12 16.18 4.22 -0.81
C LEU A 12 16.42 3.60 -2.20
N GLN A 13 17.45 4.05 -2.90
CA GLN A 13 17.82 3.48 -4.20
C GLN A 13 18.11 1.98 -4.12
N GLY A 14 18.81 1.55 -3.07
CA GLY A 14 19.07 0.13 -2.81
C GLY A 14 17.79 -0.68 -2.58
N LEU A 15 16.85 -0.16 -1.79
CA LEU A 15 15.55 -0.79 -1.56
C LEU A 15 14.71 -0.89 -2.85
N GLU A 16 14.73 0.15 -3.69
CA GLU A 16 14.05 0.14 -4.99
C GLU A 16 14.65 -0.89 -5.95
N GLN A 17 15.99 -0.90 -6.07
CA GLN A 17 16.70 -1.85 -6.93
C GLN A 17 16.52 -3.31 -6.46
N ALA A 18 16.42 -3.52 -5.14
CA ALA A 18 16.16 -4.83 -4.56
C ALA A 18 14.68 -5.25 -4.66
N GLY A 19 13.80 -4.43 -5.22
CA GLY A 19 12.36 -4.73 -5.32
C GLY A 19 11.62 -4.72 -3.98
N GLN A 20 12.20 -4.08 -2.95
CA GLN A 20 11.64 -4.05 -1.60
C GLN A 20 10.65 -2.89 -1.41
N VAL A 21 10.60 -1.93 -2.33
CA VAL A 21 9.53 -0.91 -2.39
C VAL A 21 8.35 -1.48 -3.15
N VAL A 22 7.37 -2.01 -2.40
CA VAL A 22 6.23 -2.76 -2.95
C VAL A 22 4.98 -1.92 -3.14
N LEU A 23 4.93 -0.72 -2.56
CA LEU A 23 3.80 0.19 -2.70
C LEU A 23 4.26 1.65 -2.66
N LYS A 24 3.78 2.44 -3.61
CA LYS A 24 3.97 3.89 -3.68
C LYS A 24 2.65 4.61 -3.78
N TYR A 25 2.58 5.81 -3.21
CA TYR A 25 1.52 6.76 -3.51
C TYR A 25 1.66 7.19 -4.97
N ALA A 26 0.55 7.22 -5.70
CA ALA A 26 0.56 7.71 -7.07
C ALA A 26 0.90 9.21 -7.10
N PRO A 27 1.52 9.71 -8.18
CA PRO A 27 1.75 11.15 -8.32
C PRO A 27 0.41 11.89 -8.47
N GLY A 28 0.39 13.17 -8.07
CA GLY A 28 -0.76 14.06 -8.24
C GLY A 28 -1.48 14.42 -6.95
N ALA A 29 -2.79 14.65 -7.06
CA ALA A 29 -3.66 15.03 -5.95
C ALA A 29 -4.96 14.22 -6.01
N ASP A 30 -5.60 14.04 -4.86
CA ASP A 30 -6.95 13.51 -4.79
C ASP A 30 -7.99 14.53 -5.29
N ASP A 31 -9.25 14.11 -5.40
CA ASP A 31 -10.33 14.98 -5.90
C ASP A 31 -10.60 16.20 -5.01
N ASP A 32 -10.15 16.17 -3.74
CA ASP A 32 -10.27 17.28 -2.80
C ASP A 32 -9.02 18.20 -2.86
N GLY A 33 -8.11 17.97 -3.82
CA GLY A 33 -6.90 18.75 -4.06
C GLY A 33 -5.77 18.47 -3.06
N ARG A 34 -5.87 17.41 -2.25
CA ARG A 34 -4.82 17.03 -1.30
C ARG A 34 -3.71 16.26 -2.00
N PRO A 35 -2.45 16.39 -1.57
CA PRO A 35 -1.36 15.61 -2.13
C PRO A 35 -1.66 14.12 -2.05
N ALA A 36 -1.43 13.40 -3.16
CA ALA A 36 -1.64 11.95 -3.20
C ALA A 36 -0.71 11.19 -2.24
N ASN A 37 0.46 11.77 -1.91
CA ASN A 37 1.31 11.36 -0.78
C ASN A 37 0.91 12.15 0.48
N PRO A 38 0.11 11.56 1.39
CA PRO A 38 -0.52 12.30 2.50
C PRO A 38 0.44 12.60 3.66
N ASN A 39 1.58 11.90 3.74
CA ASN A 39 2.52 11.99 4.86
C ASN A 39 3.91 12.52 4.45
N GLY A 40 4.13 12.80 3.16
CA GLY A 40 5.39 13.29 2.63
C GLY A 40 6.52 12.25 2.68
N SER A 41 6.19 10.96 2.62
CA SER A 41 7.17 9.88 2.54
C SER A 41 8.16 10.11 1.41
N GLN A 42 9.45 9.92 1.68
CA GLN A 42 10.51 9.98 0.68
C GLN A 42 10.24 8.96 -0.43
N GLY A 43 10.40 9.36 -1.71
CA GLY A 43 10.14 8.49 -2.87
C GLY A 43 8.69 8.01 -3.00
N ASP A 44 7.74 8.69 -2.35
CA ASP A 44 6.33 8.31 -2.26
C ASP A 44 6.08 6.91 -1.68
N VAL A 45 7.03 6.39 -0.88
CA VAL A 45 6.95 5.05 -0.32
C VAL A 45 5.79 4.92 0.66
N ALA A 46 4.89 3.99 0.37
CA ALA A 46 3.74 3.63 1.20
C ALA A 46 3.88 2.23 1.81
N GLY A 47 4.77 1.39 1.26
CA GLY A 47 4.97 0.02 1.72
C GLY A 47 6.33 -0.57 1.34
N LEU A 48 6.86 -1.39 2.25
CA LEU A 48 8.11 -2.14 2.08
C LEU A 48 7.91 -3.64 2.35
N CYS A 49 8.78 -4.46 1.80
CA CYS A 49 8.94 -5.85 2.20
C CYS A 49 10.37 -6.21 2.61
N ASP A 50 10.51 -7.29 3.37
CA ASP A 50 11.80 -7.92 3.60
C ASP A 50 12.31 -8.60 2.31
N PRO A 51 13.60 -8.98 2.22
CA PRO A 51 14.15 -9.62 1.03
C PRO A 51 13.49 -10.95 0.65
N THR A 52 12.79 -11.61 1.58
CA THR A 52 12.04 -12.84 1.29
C THR A 52 10.63 -12.57 0.75
N GLY A 53 10.14 -11.33 0.84
CA GLY A 53 8.79 -10.94 0.45
C GLY A 53 7.68 -11.44 1.38
N ARG A 54 8.03 -12.01 2.54
CA ARG A 54 7.06 -12.62 3.49
C ARG A 54 6.59 -11.66 4.56
N VAL A 55 7.40 -10.66 4.88
CA VAL A 55 7.08 -9.62 5.87
C VAL A 55 6.84 -8.32 5.12
N LEU A 56 5.64 -7.77 5.29
CA LEU A 56 5.18 -6.54 4.64
C LEU A 56 4.91 -5.47 5.70
N GLY A 57 5.55 -4.30 5.55
CA GLY A 57 5.25 -3.10 6.32
C GLY A 57 4.48 -2.12 5.45
N LEU A 58 3.27 -1.74 5.87
CA LEU A 58 2.39 -0.84 5.11
C LEU A 58 1.94 0.32 5.99
N MET A 59 1.83 1.50 5.39
CA MET A 59 1.13 2.65 5.97
C MET A 59 -0.37 2.69 5.63
N PRO A 60 -0.81 2.35 4.40
CA PRO A 60 -2.22 2.19 4.12
C PRO A 60 -2.84 1.06 4.96
N HIS A 61 -4.15 1.17 5.21
CA HIS A 61 -4.92 0.22 6.01
C HIS A 61 -5.85 -0.62 5.11
N PRO A 62 -5.33 -1.61 4.36
CA PRO A 62 -6.14 -2.45 3.48
C PRO A 62 -7.17 -3.28 4.25
N GLU A 63 -6.93 -3.59 5.52
CA GLU A 63 -7.86 -4.27 6.41
C GLU A 63 -9.15 -3.45 6.65
N ARG A 64 -9.06 -2.13 6.54
CA ARG A 64 -10.21 -1.23 6.62
C ARG A 64 -10.96 -1.10 5.29
N HIS A 65 -10.56 -1.82 4.24
CA HIS A 65 -11.15 -1.78 2.91
C HIS A 65 -11.37 -3.19 2.33
N VAL A 66 -11.68 -4.18 3.17
CA VAL A 66 -11.98 -5.56 2.75
C VAL A 66 -13.45 -5.75 2.35
N LEU A 67 -14.34 -4.89 2.84
CA LEU A 67 -15.76 -4.89 2.49
C LEU A 67 -16.11 -3.68 1.60
N PRO A 68 -17.00 -3.83 0.62
CA PRO A 68 -17.43 -2.72 -0.23
C PRO A 68 -18.01 -1.52 0.54
N THR A 69 -18.70 -1.77 1.65
CA THR A 69 -19.31 -0.74 2.51
C THR A 69 -18.29 0.09 3.29
N GLN A 70 -17.02 -0.30 3.30
CA GLN A 70 -15.96 0.46 3.97
C GLN A 70 -15.39 1.57 3.08
N HIS A 71 -15.64 1.53 1.76
CA HIS A 71 -15.18 2.58 0.87
C HIS A 71 -15.93 3.90 1.15
N PRO A 72 -15.26 5.04 1.41
CA PRO A 72 -15.91 6.30 1.82
C PRO A 72 -16.97 6.86 0.87
N ARG A 73 -17.02 6.36 -0.38
CA ARG A 73 -17.98 6.78 -1.40
C ARG A 73 -19.02 5.73 -1.76
N TRP A 74 -19.10 4.59 -1.06
CA TRP A 74 -20.02 3.49 -1.41
C TRP A 74 -21.50 3.91 -1.53
N THR A 75 -21.93 4.88 -0.72
CA THR A 75 -23.30 5.44 -0.78
C THR A 75 -23.54 6.33 -2.01
N ARG A 76 -22.48 6.84 -2.64
CA ARG A 76 -22.52 7.74 -3.81
C ARG A 76 -22.21 7.05 -5.12
N THR A 77 -21.29 6.07 -5.11
CA THR A 77 -20.83 5.35 -6.29
C THR A 77 -21.47 3.98 -6.45
N GLY A 78 -22.33 3.59 -5.51
CA GLY A 78 -22.88 2.24 -5.44
C GLY A 78 -21.94 1.25 -4.74
N LEU A 79 -22.48 0.07 -4.47
CA LEU A 79 -21.75 -1.01 -3.81
C LEU A 79 -20.84 -1.72 -4.81
N ALA A 80 -19.53 -1.65 -4.60
CA ALA A 80 -18.58 -2.44 -5.37
C ALA A 80 -18.81 -3.95 -5.10
N PRO A 81 -18.43 -4.85 -6.04
CA PRO A 81 -18.53 -6.29 -5.82
C PRO A 81 -17.69 -6.77 -4.62
N GLU A 82 -16.55 -6.14 -4.37
CA GLU A 82 -15.64 -6.45 -3.27
C GLU A 82 -14.86 -5.22 -2.80
N GLY A 83 -14.30 -5.30 -1.59
CA GLY A 83 -13.39 -4.27 -1.10
C GLY A 83 -11.99 -4.46 -1.69
N GLU A 84 -11.37 -3.37 -2.15
CA GLU A 84 -10.07 -3.39 -2.84
C GLU A 84 -8.94 -3.98 -1.98
N GLY A 85 -9.01 -3.80 -0.65
CA GLY A 85 -8.02 -4.33 0.28
C GLY A 85 -8.04 -5.87 0.39
N LEU A 86 -9.15 -6.51 0.02
CA LEU A 86 -9.31 -7.97 0.12
C LEU A 86 -8.30 -8.73 -0.75
N ALA A 87 -7.90 -8.16 -1.88
CA ALA A 87 -6.94 -8.76 -2.80
C ALA A 87 -5.61 -9.10 -2.11
N LEU A 88 -5.12 -8.24 -1.20
CA LEU A 88 -3.88 -8.46 -0.47
C LEU A 88 -3.95 -9.73 0.39
N PHE A 89 -5.03 -9.92 1.13
CA PHE A 89 -5.22 -11.08 2.01
C PHE A 89 -5.43 -12.37 1.23
N ARG A 90 -6.16 -12.32 0.10
CA ARG A 90 -6.31 -13.49 -0.80
C ARG A 90 -4.96 -13.91 -1.37
N ASN A 91 -4.11 -12.97 -1.76
CA ASN A 91 -2.77 -13.26 -2.25
C ASN A 91 -1.91 -13.93 -1.18
N ALA A 92 -2.00 -13.48 0.08
CA ALA A 92 -1.28 -14.11 1.19
C ALA A 92 -1.74 -15.57 1.41
N VAL A 93 -3.05 -15.82 1.49
CA VAL A 93 -3.60 -17.18 1.66
C VAL A 93 -3.20 -18.07 0.48
N ARG A 94 -3.34 -17.56 -0.75
CA ARG A 94 -2.95 -18.30 -1.96
C ARG A 94 -1.48 -18.68 -1.93
N PHE A 95 -0.59 -17.76 -1.58
CA PHE A 95 0.84 -18.01 -1.51
C PHE A 95 1.17 -19.19 -0.59
N PHE A 96 0.63 -19.22 0.63
CA PHE A 96 0.90 -20.32 1.58
C PHE A 96 0.16 -21.62 1.23
N THR A 97 -0.94 -21.54 0.49
CA THR A 97 -1.64 -22.75 0.00
C THR A 97 -0.86 -23.40 -1.14
N ASP A 98 -0.31 -22.58 -2.05
CA ASP A 98 0.41 -23.05 -3.24
C ASP A 98 1.88 -23.39 -2.93
N ASN A 99 2.42 -22.92 -1.79
CA ASN A 99 3.80 -23.13 -1.33
C ASN A 99 3.80 -23.63 0.13
N PRO A 100 3.44 -24.91 0.38
CA PRO A 100 3.35 -25.48 1.72
C PRO A 100 4.71 -25.63 2.44
#